data_AF-A0A973GP59-F1
#
_entry.id   AF-A0A973GP59-F1
#
_cell.length_a   1.000
_cell.length_b   1.000
_cell.length_c   1.000
_cell.angle_alpha   90.00
_cell.angle_beta   90.00
_cell.angle_gamma   90.00
#
_symmetry.space_group_name_H-M   'P 1'
#
loop_
_entity.id
_entity.type
_entity.pdbx_description
1 polymer ?
#
loop_
_entity_poly.entity_id
_entity_poly.type
_entity_poly.pdbx_seq_one_letter_code
_entity_poly.pdbx_strand_id
1 'polypeptide(L)'
;MNNRTASPILLIGLATAALLAAAPVRAADSPPAGMARALERSALSAAAQADITVRAQETVHAGIPAEDVEIIIGRGLERGADAATLDSFLETAVRTKQQGLPVRPVLDRIEQGLSKGVPPERIDAASKRLADGLATAKPLVDGLVQNGLPAGTGNAREAALESVARAHEQSLSSDMMQALGEKVRAQGQSLDQFERAVRTLSFLAGNGVPADAAARAVQVGIERGFRERDYARLERTVSDMVRQGRSMDDIVRAADREVSKERGSGEGRDSGRQDRGAGGNRDAGGRGGGRK
;
A
#
# COMPACT_ATOMS: atom_id res chain seq x y z
N MET A 1 -46.78 17.96 65.84
CA MET A 1 -48.12 17.87 65.19
C MET A 1 -47.96 16.95 63.99
N ASN A 2 -47.99 15.63 64.17
CA ASN A 2 -49.16 14.73 64.17
C ASN A 2 -49.95 14.69 62.85
N ASN A 3 -49.75 13.60 62.08
CA ASN A 3 -50.74 12.64 61.53
C ASN A 3 -50.13 11.99 60.27
N ARG A 4 -49.72 10.71 60.21
CA ARG A 4 -50.46 9.42 60.32
C ARG A 4 -51.75 9.35 59.48
N THR A 5 -51.66 8.65 58.33
CA THR A 5 -52.62 7.68 57.74
C THR A 5 -51.87 6.94 56.62
N ALA A 6 -51.48 5.67 56.77
CA ALA A 6 -52.25 4.43 56.58
C ALA A 6 -52.35 3.97 55.09
N SER A 7 -51.79 2.78 54.83
CA SER A 7 -51.67 2.03 53.55
C SER A 7 -53.02 1.53 52.98
N PRO A 8 -53.08 1.00 51.72
CA PRO A 8 -52.71 -0.41 51.48
C PRO A 8 -52.10 -0.76 50.09
N ILE A 9 -51.20 -1.74 50.10
CA ILE A 9 -51.12 -2.95 49.25
C ILE A 9 -51.70 -2.85 47.83
N LEU A 10 -50.83 -2.93 46.82
CA LEU A 10 -51.15 -3.62 45.56
C LEU A 10 -49.94 -4.43 45.08
N LEU A 11 -49.99 -5.72 45.36
CA LEU A 11 -49.14 -6.77 44.79
C LEU A 11 -49.56 -6.96 43.33
N ILE A 12 -48.76 -6.49 42.38
CA ILE A 12 -48.82 -6.94 40.98
C ILE A 12 -47.63 -7.85 40.76
N GLY A 13 -47.88 -9.15 40.84
CA GLY A 13 -46.96 -10.17 40.36
C GLY A 13 -46.89 -10.11 38.84
N LEU A 14 -45.79 -9.60 38.30
CA LEU A 14 -45.44 -9.79 36.90
C LEU A 14 -44.51 -11.00 36.81
N ALA A 15 -45.08 -12.15 36.45
CA ALA A 15 -44.33 -13.33 36.07
C ALA A 15 -43.72 -13.10 34.68
N THR A 16 -42.51 -12.56 34.64
CA THR A 16 -41.74 -12.44 33.40
C THR A 16 -41.15 -13.82 33.07
N ALA A 17 -41.89 -14.61 32.30
CA ALA A 17 -41.36 -15.80 31.67
C ALA A 17 -40.34 -15.38 30.61
N ALA A 18 -39.05 -15.48 30.95
CA ALA A 18 -37.96 -15.36 29.99
C ALA A 18 -38.02 -16.56 29.03
N LEU A 19 -38.66 -16.34 27.87
CA LEU A 19 -38.57 -17.23 26.73
C LEU A 19 -37.11 -17.16 26.23
N LEU A 20 -36.27 -18.12 26.63
CA LEU A 20 -35.01 -18.38 25.94
C LEU A 20 -35.36 -18.85 24.53
N ALA A 21 -35.46 -17.90 23.60
CA ALA A 21 -35.39 -18.20 22.19
C ALA A 21 -33.97 -18.71 21.91
N ALA A 22 -33.82 -20.02 21.83
CA ALA A 22 -32.65 -20.62 21.20
C ALA A 22 -32.60 -20.09 19.76
N ALA A 23 -31.72 -19.13 19.50
CA ALA A 23 -31.46 -18.67 18.16
C ALA A 23 -31.04 -19.89 17.32
N PRO A 24 -31.58 -20.05 16.10
CA PRO A 24 -31.12 -21.11 15.22
C PRO A 24 -29.63 -20.87 14.96
N VAL A 25 -28.79 -21.82 15.39
CA VAL A 25 -27.42 -21.94 14.91
C VAL A 25 -27.53 -22.01 13.40
N ARG A 26 -27.20 -20.91 12.71
CA ARG A 26 -27.09 -20.89 11.25
C ARG A 26 -26.17 -22.04 10.89
N ALA A 27 -26.67 -22.97 10.08
CA ALA A 27 -25.85 -24.01 9.47
C ALA A 27 -24.61 -23.33 8.90
N ALA A 28 -23.44 -23.72 9.40
CA ALA A 28 -22.17 -23.21 8.92
C ALA A 28 -22.17 -23.36 7.39
N ASP A 29 -21.92 -22.27 6.67
CA ASP A 29 -21.75 -22.33 5.23
C ASP A 29 -20.70 -23.41 4.95
N SER A 30 -21.09 -24.42 4.16
CA SER A 30 -20.19 -25.50 3.79
C SER A 30 -18.90 -24.90 3.21
N PRO A 31 -17.73 -25.44 3.55
CA PRO A 31 -16.47 -24.95 3.01
C PRO A 31 -16.52 -24.91 1.47
N PRO A 32 -15.81 -23.96 0.83
CA PRO A 32 -15.71 -23.92 -0.62
C PRO A 32 -15.29 -25.29 -1.17
N ALA A 33 -15.96 -25.74 -2.23
CA ALA A 33 -15.85 -27.12 -2.72
C ALA A 33 -14.42 -27.52 -3.12
N GLY A 34 -13.58 -26.57 -3.57
CA GLY A 34 -12.18 -26.87 -3.89
C GLY A 34 -11.30 -27.00 -2.65
N MET A 35 -11.59 -26.28 -1.56
CA MET A 35 -10.89 -26.40 -0.28
C MET A 35 -11.06 -27.80 0.34
N ALA A 36 -12.30 -28.31 0.37
CA ALA A 36 -12.58 -29.65 0.89
C ALA A 36 -11.79 -30.73 0.13
N ARG A 37 -11.79 -30.66 -1.21
CA ARG A 37 -11.02 -31.57 -2.07
C ARG A 37 -9.51 -31.45 -1.90
N ALA A 38 -9.00 -30.26 -1.57
CA ALA A 38 -7.58 -30.07 -1.30
C ALA A 38 -7.18 -30.74 0.02
N LEU A 39 -7.99 -30.58 1.06
CA LEU A 39 -7.77 -31.20 2.37
C LEU A 39 -7.86 -32.73 2.30
N GLU A 40 -8.88 -33.28 1.62
CA GLU A 40 -9.06 -34.73 1.45
C GLU A 40 -7.88 -35.40 0.75
N ARG A 41 -7.23 -34.70 -0.20
CA ARG A 41 -6.05 -35.20 -0.94
C ARG A 41 -4.72 -34.95 -0.24
N SER A 42 -4.74 -34.23 0.88
CA SER A 42 -3.52 -33.89 1.61
C SER A 42 -3.01 -35.05 2.46
N ALA A 43 -1.74 -34.97 2.86
CA ALA A 43 -1.15 -35.91 3.81
C ALA A 43 -1.49 -35.58 5.28
N LEU A 44 -2.37 -34.60 5.54
CA LEU A 44 -2.76 -34.22 6.89
C LEU A 44 -3.63 -35.29 7.54
N SER A 45 -3.52 -35.42 8.87
CA SER A 45 -4.41 -36.27 9.65
C SER A 45 -5.86 -35.75 9.61
N ALA A 46 -6.84 -36.62 9.83
CA ALA A 46 -8.25 -36.21 9.86
C ALA A 46 -8.53 -35.11 10.91
N ALA A 47 -7.85 -35.17 12.06
CA ALA A 47 -7.93 -34.12 13.07
C ALA A 47 -7.40 -32.78 12.54
N ALA A 48 -6.22 -32.78 11.92
CA ALA A 48 -5.64 -31.58 11.33
C ALA A 48 -6.50 -31.01 10.19
N GLN A 49 -7.14 -31.86 9.38
CA GLN A 49 -8.06 -31.41 8.34
C GLN A 49 -9.31 -30.72 8.93
N ALA A 50 -9.86 -31.27 10.02
CA ALA A 50 -10.98 -30.67 10.73
C ALA A 50 -10.59 -29.31 11.33
N ASP A 51 -9.42 -29.23 11.97
CA ASP A 51 -8.92 -27.98 12.56
C ASP A 51 -8.73 -26.87 11.51
N ILE A 52 -8.11 -27.20 10.37
CA ILE A 52 -7.96 -26.24 9.26
C ILE A 52 -9.31 -25.84 8.67
N THR A 53 -10.28 -26.74 8.60
CA THR A 53 -11.64 -26.42 8.13
C THR A 53 -12.32 -25.40 9.04
N VAL A 54 -12.27 -25.63 10.36
CA VAL A 54 -12.82 -24.70 11.35
C VAL A 54 -12.12 -23.34 11.24
N ARG A 55 -10.78 -23.34 11.17
CA ARG A 55 -10.01 -22.10 11.04
C ARG A 55 -10.35 -21.34 9.75
N ALA A 56 -10.53 -22.03 8.64
CA ALA A 56 -10.92 -21.42 7.38
C ALA A 56 -12.28 -20.71 7.50
N GLN A 57 -13.26 -21.36 8.13
CA GLN A 57 -14.57 -20.77 8.38
C GLN A 57 -14.48 -19.54 9.29
N GLU A 58 -13.73 -19.62 10.40
CA GLU A 58 -13.46 -18.48 11.28
C GLU A 58 -12.82 -17.31 10.52
N THR A 59 -11.88 -17.61 9.63
CA THR A 59 -11.17 -16.60 8.82
C THR A 59 -12.10 -15.89 7.84
N VAL A 60 -13.00 -16.64 7.20
CA VAL A 60 -14.05 -16.06 6.35
C VAL A 60 -15.02 -15.21 7.18
N HIS A 61 -15.45 -15.70 8.35
CA HIS A 61 -16.30 -14.94 9.27
C HIS A 61 -15.64 -13.65 9.79
N ALA A 62 -14.31 -13.63 9.90
CA ALA A 62 -13.53 -12.42 10.22
C ALA A 62 -13.45 -11.41 9.05
N GLY A 63 -14.06 -11.72 7.90
CA GLY A 63 -14.16 -10.83 6.75
C GLY A 63 -12.97 -10.92 5.78
N ILE A 64 -12.23 -12.03 5.79
CA ILE A 64 -11.28 -12.37 4.73
C ILE A 64 -12.07 -13.02 3.57
N PRO A 65 -11.81 -12.67 2.30
CA PRO A 65 -12.53 -13.28 1.18
C PRO A 65 -12.31 -14.79 1.12
N ALA A 66 -13.40 -15.54 0.92
CA ALA A 66 -13.37 -17.01 0.89
C ALA A 66 -12.48 -17.56 -0.24
N GLU A 67 -12.42 -16.87 -1.38
CA GLU A 67 -11.53 -17.21 -2.50
C GLU A 67 -10.05 -17.17 -2.08
N ASP A 68 -9.64 -16.14 -1.34
CA ASP A 68 -8.26 -16.03 -0.85
C ASP A 68 -7.93 -17.15 0.15
N VAL A 69 -8.85 -17.47 1.05
CA VAL A 69 -8.71 -18.58 2.02
C VAL A 69 -8.55 -19.92 1.30
N GLU A 70 -9.38 -20.18 0.29
CA GLU A 70 -9.31 -21.39 -0.53
C GLU A 70 -7.98 -21.47 -1.30
N ILE A 71 -7.53 -20.37 -1.90
CA ILE A 71 -6.25 -20.29 -2.61
C ILE A 71 -5.08 -20.57 -1.66
N ILE A 72 -5.07 -19.98 -0.47
CA ILE A 72 -3.99 -20.16 0.51
C ILE A 72 -3.91 -21.62 0.97
N ILE A 73 -5.04 -22.23 1.33
CA ILE A 73 -5.08 -23.63 1.78
C ILE A 73 -4.70 -24.56 0.62
N GLY A 74 -5.33 -24.40 -0.54
CA GLY A 74 -5.09 -25.26 -1.70
C GLY A 74 -3.62 -25.24 -2.14
N ARG A 75 -3.09 -24.04 -2.41
CA ARG A 75 -1.69 -23.90 -2.84
C ARG A 75 -0.71 -24.20 -1.71
N GLY A 76 -1.06 -23.92 -0.46
CA GLY A 76 -0.23 -24.24 0.69
C GLY A 76 0.01 -25.75 0.79
N LEU A 77 -1.04 -26.55 0.73
CA LEU A 77 -0.95 -28.01 0.75
C LEU A 77 -0.18 -28.56 -0.44
N GLU A 78 -0.41 -28.03 -1.65
CA GLU A 78 0.36 -28.40 -2.85
C GLU A 78 1.86 -28.10 -2.72
N ARG A 79 2.23 -27.09 -1.92
CA ARG A 79 3.61 -26.70 -1.63
C ARG A 79 4.17 -27.35 -0.36
N GLY A 80 3.44 -28.29 0.25
CA GLY A 80 3.87 -29.02 1.43
C GLY A 80 3.79 -28.24 2.73
N ALA A 81 2.98 -27.17 2.80
CA ALA A 81 2.68 -26.51 4.06
C ALA A 81 1.94 -27.47 5.00
N ASP A 82 2.39 -27.56 6.25
CA ASP A 82 1.70 -28.30 7.29
C ASP A 82 0.53 -27.50 7.88
N ALA A 83 -0.26 -28.14 8.74
CA ALA A 83 -1.41 -27.51 9.38
C ALA A 83 -1.00 -26.28 10.21
N ALA A 84 0.12 -26.33 10.92
CA ALA A 84 0.59 -25.19 11.73
C ALA A 84 0.92 -23.97 10.87
N THR A 85 1.54 -24.18 9.70
CA THR A 85 1.87 -23.09 8.77
C THR A 85 0.63 -22.51 8.12
N LEU A 86 -0.34 -23.34 7.74
CA LEU A 86 -1.62 -22.88 7.20
C LEU A 86 -2.42 -22.09 8.24
N ASP A 87 -2.50 -22.59 9.47
CA ASP A 87 -3.11 -21.87 10.59
C ASP A 87 -2.46 -20.50 10.79
N SER A 88 -1.12 -20.46 10.76
CA SER A 88 -0.35 -19.23 10.91
C SER A 88 -0.60 -18.21 9.79
N PHE A 89 -0.73 -18.65 8.53
CA PHE A 89 -1.11 -17.76 7.42
C PHE A 89 -2.48 -17.11 7.64
N LEU A 90 -3.46 -17.91 8.02
CA LEU A 90 -4.84 -17.46 8.24
C LEU A 90 -4.92 -16.53 9.46
N GLU A 91 -4.30 -16.90 10.57
CA GLU A 91 -4.24 -16.09 11.79
C GLU A 91 -3.56 -14.72 11.53
N THR A 92 -2.49 -14.70 10.74
CA THR A 92 -1.82 -13.44 10.38
C THR A 92 -2.76 -12.51 9.60
N ALA A 93 -3.55 -13.05 8.66
CA ALA A 93 -4.54 -12.29 7.90
C ALA A 93 -5.67 -11.77 8.80
N VAL A 94 -6.23 -12.63 9.66
CA VAL A 94 -7.29 -12.28 10.62
C VAL A 94 -6.82 -11.17 11.56
N ARG A 95 -5.65 -11.33 12.20
CA ARG A 95 -5.09 -10.34 13.12
C ARG A 95 -4.87 -9.00 12.43
N THR A 96 -4.33 -9.00 11.21
CA THR A 96 -4.14 -7.78 10.41
C THR A 96 -5.48 -7.07 10.19
N LYS A 97 -6.52 -7.82 9.80
CA LYS A 97 -7.86 -7.29 9.57
C LYS A 97 -8.49 -6.72 10.85
N GLN A 98 -8.40 -7.45 11.96
CA GLN A 98 -8.95 -7.03 13.26
C GLN A 98 -8.29 -5.77 13.82
N GLN A 99 -7.02 -5.53 13.48
CA GLN A 99 -6.29 -4.30 13.83
C GLN A 99 -6.69 -3.10 12.95
N GLY A 100 -7.61 -3.26 12.00
CA GLY A 100 -8.00 -2.22 11.05
C GLY A 100 -6.87 -1.85 10.07
N LEU A 101 -5.97 -2.79 9.80
CA LEU A 101 -4.87 -2.64 8.83
C LEU A 101 -5.29 -3.17 7.45
N PRO A 102 -4.66 -2.69 6.37
CA PRO A 102 -4.91 -3.23 5.03
C PRO A 102 -4.44 -4.69 4.96
N VAL A 103 -5.37 -5.62 4.81
CA VAL A 103 -5.07 -7.06 4.79
C VAL A 103 -4.60 -7.56 3.42
N ARG A 104 -5.01 -6.89 2.33
CA ARG A 104 -4.68 -7.32 0.95
C ARG A 104 -3.17 -7.46 0.70
N PRO A 105 -2.28 -6.55 1.16
CA PRO A 105 -0.83 -6.73 1.01
C PRO A 105 -0.28 -8.00 1.67
N VAL A 106 -0.87 -8.41 2.81
CA VAL A 106 -0.50 -9.65 3.51
C VAL A 106 -0.95 -10.88 2.71
N LEU A 107 -2.20 -10.88 2.24
CA LEU A 107 -2.73 -11.96 1.39
C LEU A 107 -1.91 -12.10 0.10
N ASP A 108 -1.63 -10.99 -0.58
CA ASP A 108 -0.82 -10.96 -1.79
C ASP A 108 0.58 -11.52 -1.54
N ARG A 109 1.20 -11.23 -0.39
CA ARG A 109 2.51 -11.80 -0.02
C ARG A 109 2.44 -13.32 0.06
N ILE A 110 1.42 -13.84 0.75
CA ILE A 110 1.23 -15.28 0.95
C ILE A 110 1.00 -15.95 -0.39
N GLU A 111 0.03 -15.47 -1.16
CA GLU A 111 -0.34 -16.05 -2.45
C GLU A 111 0.79 -16.00 -3.48
N GLN A 112 1.51 -14.87 -3.56
CA GLN A 112 2.65 -14.75 -4.48
C GLN A 112 3.79 -15.67 -4.07
N GLY A 113 4.06 -15.80 -2.77
CA GLY A 113 5.05 -16.72 -2.24
C GLY A 113 4.73 -18.17 -2.64
N LEU A 114 3.49 -18.61 -2.40
CA LEU A 114 3.01 -19.95 -2.75
C LEU A 114 3.06 -20.20 -4.25
N SER A 115 2.66 -19.21 -5.06
CA SER A 115 2.70 -19.27 -6.52
C SER A 115 4.12 -19.44 -7.05
N LYS A 116 5.09 -18.76 -6.42
CA LYS A 116 6.51 -18.84 -6.77
C LYS A 116 7.21 -20.08 -6.20
N GLY A 117 6.52 -20.90 -5.41
CA GLY A 117 7.10 -22.07 -4.75
C GLY A 117 8.14 -21.71 -3.68
N VAL A 118 8.00 -20.53 -3.06
CA VAL A 118 8.81 -20.15 -1.90
C VAL A 118 8.47 -21.11 -0.74
N PRO A 119 9.45 -21.58 0.05
CA PRO A 119 9.17 -22.42 1.22
C PRO A 119 8.13 -21.78 2.16
N PRO A 120 7.09 -22.52 2.61
CA PRO A 120 6.00 -21.97 3.43
C PRO A 120 6.46 -21.19 4.67
N GLU A 121 7.51 -21.64 5.34
CA GLU A 121 8.05 -21.02 6.55
C GLU A 121 8.68 -19.65 6.24
N ARG A 122 9.30 -19.51 5.06
CA ARG A 122 9.84 -18.22 4.60
C ARG A 122 8.73 -17.25 4.23
N ILE A 123 7.63 -17.76 3.68
CA ILE A 123 6.43 -16.95 3.41
C ILE A 123 5.85 -16.48 4.74
N ASP A 124 5.72 -17.36 5.72
CA ASP A 124 5.12 -17.04 7.03
C ASP A 124 5.91 -15.93 7.73
N ALA A 125 7.23 -16.08 7.80
CA ALA A 125 8.12 -15.07 8.36
C ALA A 125 8.07 -13.74 7.58
N ALA A 126 7.87 -13.76 6.26
CA ALA A 126 7.73 -12.54 5.46
C ALA A 126 6.38 -11.85 5.68
N SER A 127 5.29 -12.61 5.73
CA SER A 127 3.93 -12.09 5.92
C SER A 127 3.73 -11.52 7.32
N LYS A 128 4.27 -12.16 8.35
CA LYS A 128 4.28 -11.62 9.73
C LYS A 128 5.06 -10.31 9.84
N ARG A 129 6.26 -10.25 9.26
CA ARG A 129 7.05 -9.01 9.21
C ARG A 129 6.32 -7.88 8.50
N LEU A 130 5.63 -8.18 7.40
CA LEU A 130 4.80 -7.18 6.73
C LEU A 130 3.64 -6.70 7.61
N ALA A 131 2.93 -7.62 8.29
CA ALA A 131 1.85 -7.27 9.20
C ALA A 131 2.34 -6.39 10.38
N ASP A 132 3.48 -6.74 10.99
CA ASP A 132 4.11 -5.94 12.04
C ASP A 132 4.58 -4.56 11.52
N GLY A 133 5.10 -4.52 10.29
CA GLY A 133 5.45 -3.28 9.59
C GLY A 133 4.24 -2.37 9.38
N LEU A 134 3.10 -2.94 8.97
CA LEU A 134 1.83 -2.19 8.84
C LEU A 134 1.35 -1.66 10.18
N ALA A 135 1.43 -2.46 11.25
CA ALA A 135 1.08 -2.03 12.60
C ALA A 135 1.96 -0.86 13.07
N THR A 136 3.25 -0.90 12.74
CA THR A 136 4.23 0.16 13.06
C THR A 136 4.01 1.42 12.22
N ALA A 137 3.63 1.27 10.95
CA ALA A 137 3.34 2.39 10.04
C ALA A 137 2.06 3.15 10.43
N LYS A 138 1.08 2.46 11.03
CA LYS A 138 -0.23 3.00 11.38
C LYS A 138 -0.20 4.31 12.17
N PRO A 139 0.45 4.38 13.36
CA PRO A 139 0.48 5.62 14.14
C PRO A 139 1.12 6.79 13.39
N LEU A 140 2.13 6.53 12.55
CA LEU A 140 2.78 7.57 11.75
C LEU A 140 1.80 8.16 10.72
N VAL A 141 1.20 7.30 9.89
CA VAL A 141 0.27 7.74 8.84
C VAL A 141 -0.96 8.42 9.43
N ASP A 142 -1.54 7.84 10.48
CA ASP A 142 -2.69 8.44 11.17
C ASP A 142 -2.32 9.78 11.81
N GLY A 143 -1.12 9.89 12.40
CA GLY A 143 -0.59 11.13 12.95
C GLY A 143 -0.44 12.22 11.89
N LEU A 144 0.06 11.90 10.69
CA LEU A 144 0.15 12.86 9.59
C LEU A 144 -1.22 13.40 9.17
N VAL A 145 -2.22 12.51 9.03
CA VAL A 145 -3.59 12.89 8.68
C VAL A 145 -4.22 13.75 9.77
N GLN A 146 -4.08 13.35 11.05
CA GLN A 146 -4.57 14.13 12.20
C GLN A 146 -3.91 15.51 12.29
N ASN A 147 -2.64 15.63 11.87
CA ASN A 147 -1.90 16.89 11.81
C ASN A 147 -2.17 17.72 10.54
N GLY A 148 -3.22 17.40 9.80
CA GLY A 148 -3.72 18.21 8.70
C GLY A 148 -3.15 17.86 7.32
N LEU A 149 -2.49 16.71 7.15
CA LEU A 149 -2.17 16.21 5.82
C LEU A 149 -3.47 15.72 5.14
N PRO A 150 -3.86 16.25 3.96
CA PRO A 150 -5.07 15.83 3.27
C PRO A 150 -5.05 14.33 2.95
N ALA A 151 -6.15 13.63 3.23
CA ALA A 151 -6.25 12.16 3.14
C ALA A 151 -6.01 11.58 1.73
N GLY A 152 -6.03 12.40 0.68
CA GLY A 152 -5.83 11.96 -0.69
C GLY A 152 -7.08 11.35 -1.33
N THR A 153 -6.88 10.48 -2.33
CA THR A 153 -7.98 9.85 -3.08
C THR A 153 -8.07 8.35 -2.83
N GLY A 154 -9.28 7.78 -2.88
CA GLY A 154 -9.51 6.33 -2.87
C GLY A 154 -8.82 5.63 -1.69
N ASN A 155 -7.84 4.78 -2.01
CA ASN A 155 -7.07 3.95 -1.07
C ASN A 155 -5.72 4.56 -0.66
N ALA A 156 -5.57 5.89 -0.74
CA ALA A 156 -4.32 6.58 -0.43
C ALA A 156 -3.78 6.28 0.98
N ARG A 157 -4.67 6.08 1.96
CA ARG A 157 -4.27 5.71 3.32
C ARG A 157 -3.67 4.31 3.37
N GLU A 158 -4.33 3.33 2.77
CA GLU A 158 -3.82 1.97 2.70
C GLU A 158 -2.49 1.90 1.93
N ALA A 159 -2.39 2.63 0.82
CA ALA A 159 -1.16 2.70 0.03
C ALA A 159 0.00 3.35 0.80
N ALA A 160 -0.26 4.44 1.54
CA ALA A 160 0.74 5.07 2.40
C ALA A 160 1.21 4.13 3.53
N LEU A 161 0.28 3.40 4.17
CA LEU A 161 0.63 2.40 5.19
C LEU A 161 1.55 1.32 4.63
N GLU A 162 1.21 0.79 3.45
CA GLU A 162 2.03 -0.22 2.80
C GLU A 162 3.41 0.33 2.41
N SER A 163 3.48 1.52 1.81
CA SER A 163 4.75 2.14 1.41
C SER A 163 5.66 2.41 2.61
N VAL A 164 5.12 2.87 3.75
CA VAL A 164 5.91 3.04 5.00
C VAL A 164 6.34 1.70 5.58
N ALA A 165 5.46 0.70 5.60
CA ALA A 165 5.82 -0.65 6.08
C ALA A 165 6.97 -1.25 5.27
N ARG A 166 6.94 -1.14 3.93
CA ARG A 166 8.02 -1.60 3.04
C ARG A 166 9.31 -0.80 3.25
N ALA A 167 9.21 0.50 3.51
CA ALA A 167 10.38 1.31 3.83
C ALA A 167 11.08 0.83 5.12
N HIS A 168 10.30 0.43 6.14
CA HIS A 168 10.85 -0.18 7.36
C HIS A 168 11.52 -1.54 7.10
N GLU A 169 10.97 -2.38 6.20
CA GLU A 169 11.66 -3.61 5.77
C GLU A 169 13.05 -3.34 5.17
N GLN A 170 13.25 -2.15 4.60
CA GLN A 170 14.52 -1.66 4.07
C GLN A 170 15.37 -0.89 5.08
N SER A 171 15.03 -0.96 6.36
CA SER A 171 15.72 -0.27 7.46
C SER A 171 15.71 1.27 7.34
N LEU A 172 14.72 1.84 6.65
CA LEU A 172 14.50 3.28 6.64
C LEU A 172 13.76 3.70 7.92
N SER A 173 14.20 4.79 8.55
CA SER A 173 13.71 5.20 9.87
C SER A 173 12.35 5.90 9.79
N SER A 174 11.56 5.78 10.87
CA SER A 174 10.29 6.49 11.01
C SER A 174 10.48 8.01 10.97
N ASP A 175 11.61 8.52 11.49
CA ASP A 175 11.93 9.95 11.48
C ASP A 175 12.08 10.49 10.05
N MET A 176 12.69 9.71 9.14
CA MET A 176 12.77 10.09 7.73
C MET A 176 11.38 10.18 7.09
N MET A 177 10.50 9.22 7.39
CA MET A 177 9.13 9.21 6.87
C MET A 177 8.29 10.35 7.47
N GLN A 178 8.45 10.63 8.76
CA GLN A 178 7.82 11.74 9.44
C GLN A 178 8.25 13.07 8.82
N ALA A 179 9.55 13.28 8.61
CA ALA A 179 10.09 14.48 7.97
C ALA A 179 9.57 14.66 6.53
N LEU A 180 9.45 13.57 5.75
CA LEU A 180 8.83 13.61 4.42
C LEU A 180 7.35 14.00 4.51
N GLY A 181 6.58 13.41 5.42
CA GLY A 181 5.17 13.72 5.61
C GLY A 181 4.93 15.18 6.00
N GLU A 182 5.75 15.71 6.91
CA GLU A 182 5.73 17.13 7.29
C GLU A 182 6.05 18.04 6.11
N LYS A 183 7.01 17.65 5.26
CA LYS A 183 7.38 18.40 4.07
C LYS A 183 6.26 18.44 3.03
N VAL A 184 5.64 17.28 2.75
CA VAL A 184 4.48 17.17 1.84
C VAL A 184 3.33 18.04 2.34
N ARG A 185 3.05 17.99 3.65
CA ARG A 185 2.03 18.84 4.28
C ARG A 185 2.36 20.33 4.13
N ALA A 186 3.60 20.73 4.38
CA ALA A 186 4.04 22.13 4.24
C ALA A 186 3.90 22.67 2.81
N GLN A 187 3.95 21.80 1.80
CA GLN A 187 3.69 22.14 0.39
C GLN A 187 2.20 22.07 0.02
N GLY A 188 1.30 21.81 0.97
CA GLY A 188 -0.14 21.68 0.72
C GLY A 188 -0.52 20.46 -0.12
N GLN A 189 0.33 19.43 -0.16
CA GLN A 189 0.12 18.21 -0.94
C GLN A 189 -0.58 17.13 -0.11
N SER A 190 -1.13 16.10 -0.78
CA SER A 190 -1.94 15.05 -0.14
C SER A 190 -1.15 13.81 0.28
N LEU A 191 -1.83 12.89 0.96
CA LEU A 191 -1.31 11.58 1.31
C LEU A 191 -0.86 10.75 0.08
N ASP A 192 -1.48 10.93 -1.09
CA ASP A 192 -1.00 10.30 -2.34
C ASP A 192 0.41 10.75 -2.71
N GLN A 193 0.76 12.01 -2.42
CA GLN A 193 2.10 12.52 -2.67
C GLN A 193 3.09 12.03 -1.62
N PHE A 194 2.66 11.90 -0.36
CA PHE A 194 3.45 11.28 0.69
C PHE A 194 3.79 9.83 0.36
N GLU A 195 2.79 9.03 -0.02
CA GLU A 195 2.98 7.65 -0.47
C GLU A 195 4.02 7.56 -1.58
N ARG A 196 3.88 8.39 -2.64
CA ARG A 196 4.82 8.44 -3.76
C ARG A 196 6.23 8.80 -3.32
N ALA A 197 6.37 9.79 -2.44
CA ALA A 197 7.67 10.21 -1.90
C ALA A 197 8.34 9.07 -1.11
N VAL A 198 7.60 8.37 -0.24
CA VAL A 198 8.11 7.21 0.51
C VAL A 198 8.50 6.07 -0.42
N ARG A 199 7.68 5.80 -1.44
CA ARG A 199 7.96 4.76 -2.44
C ARG A 199 9.23 5.07 -3.22
N THR A 200 9.40 6.30 -3.69
CA THR A 200 10.61 6.71 -4.42
C THR A 200 11.84 6.71 -3.51
N LEU A 201 11.73 7.16 -2.25
CA LEU A 201 12.81 7.03 -1.26
C LEU A 201 13.25 5.56 -1.12
N SER A 202 12.29 4.65 -0.92
CA SER A 202 12.54 3.21 -0.79
C SER A 202 13.15 2.63 -2.06
N PHE A 203 12.69 3.07 -3.23
CA PHE A 203 13.27 2.67 -4.52
C PHE A 203 14.74 3.08 -4.63
N LEU A 204 15.06 4.34 -4.34
CA LEU A 204 16.43 4.86 -4.43
C LEU A 204 17.35 4.13 -3.44
N ALA A 205 16.91 4.00 -2.19
CA ALA A 205 17.66 3.29 -1.14
C ALA A 205 17.90 1.81 -1.52
N GLY A 206 16.86 1.12 -2.01
CA GLY A 206 16.97 -0.26 -2.48
C GLY A 206 17.88 -0.46 -3.69
N ASN A 207 18.16 0.60 -4.45
CA ASN A 207 19.12 0.61 -5.55
C ASN A 207 20.53 1.06 -5.11
N GLY A 208 20.78 1.11 -3.79
CA GLY A 208 22.08 1.39 -3.20
C GLY A 208 22.36 2.87 -2.93
N VAL A 209 21.46 3.78 -3.29
CA VAL A 209 21.61 5.21 -2.95
C VAL A 209 21.59 5.35 -1.43
N PRO A 210 22.58 6.02 -0.80
CA PRO A 210 22.55 6.23 0.65
C PRO A 210 21.24 6.86 1.11
N ALA A 211 20.63 6.34 2.17
CA ALA A 211 19.29 6.74 2.61
C ALA A 211 19.15 8.27 2.80
N ASP A 212 20.16 8.93 3.39
CA ASP A 212 20.15 10.39 3.56
C ASP A 212 20.18 11.14 2.21
N ALA A 213 20.93 10.62 1.23
CA ALA A 213 20.98 11.21 -0.11
C ALA A 213 19.66 11.01 -0.86
N ALA A 214 19.07 9.82 -0.77
CA ALA A 214 17.75 9.53 -1.33
C ALA A 214 16.68 10.43 -0.69
N ALA A 215 16.69 10.57 0.64
CA ALA A 215 15.74 11.42 1.36
C ALA A 215 15.87 12.88 0.94
N ARG A 216 17.10 13.41 0.84
CA ARG A 216 17.34 14.78 0.33
C ARG A 216 16.81 14.95 -1.09
N ALA A 217 17.10 14.02 -2.01
CA ALA A 217 16.63 14.10 -3.39
C ALA A 217 15.09 14.15 -3.46
N VAL A 218 14.41 13.30 -2.69
CA VAL A 218 12.94 13.29 -2.63
C VAL A 218 12.38 14.57 -1.99
N GLN A 219 13.00 15.08 -0.92
CA GLN A 219 12.59 16.34 -0.27
C GLN A 219 12.69 17.53 -1.23
N VAL A 220 13.78 17.64 -2.00
CA VAL A 220 13.92 18.69 -3.02
C VAL A 220 12.89 18.49 -4.13
N GLY A 221 12.55 17.24 -4.49
CA GLY A 221 11.45 16.94 -5.41
C GLY A 221 10.11 17.46 -4.91
N ILE A 222 9.79 17.23 -3.64
CA ILE A 222 8.58 17.74 -2.98
C ILE A 222 8.51 19.27 -3.05
N GLU A 223 9.59 19.98 -2.68
CA GLU A 223 9.68 21.45 -2.74
C GLU A 223 9.49 22.03 -4.15
N ARG A 224 9.84 21.24 -5.16
CA ARG A 224 9.71 21.62 -6.57
C ARG A 224 8.38 21.20 -7.17
N GLY A 225 7.54 20.52 -6.40
CA GLY A 225 6.23 20.06 -6.85
C GLY A 225 6.29 18.86 -7.78
N PHE A 226 7.30 17.99 -7.63
CA PHE A 226 7.43 16.76 -8.41
C PHE A 226 6.13 15.96 -8.39
N ARG A 227 5.71 15.55 -9.58
CA ARG A 227 4.57 14.68 -9.82
C ARG A 227 5.06 13.26 -10.10
N GLU A 228 4.10 12.35 -10.27
CA GLU A 228 4.37 10.95 -10.58
C GLU A 228 5.30 10.76 -11.79
N ARG A 229 5.13 11.57 -12.84
CA ARG A 229 5.98 11.50 -14.05
C ARG A 229 7.44 11.85 -13.76
N ASP A 230 7.68 12.74 -12.80
CA ASP A 230 9.00 13.26 -12.48
C ASP A 230 9.74 12.28 -11.58
N TYR A 231 9.05 11.69 -10.59
CA TYR A 231 9.58 10.55 -9.83
C TYR A 231 9.85 9.34 -10.73
N ALA A 232 8.94 8.98 -11.63
CA ALA A 232 9.15 7.88 -12.56
C ALA A 232 10.33 8.14 -13.52
N ARG A 233 10.65 9.40 -13.83
CA ARG A 233 11.86 9.76 -14.59
C ARG A 233 13.11 9.57 -13.74
N LEU A 234 13.11 10.08 -12.50
CA LEU A 234 14.19 9.90 -11.54
C LEU A 234 14.52 8.41 -11.31
N GLU A 235 13.50 7.58 -11.07
CA GLU A 235 13.65 6.14 -10.84
C GLU A 235 14.25 5.42 -12.06
N ARG A 236 13.82 5.78 -13.27
CA ARG A 236 14.39 5.24 -14.52
C ARG A 236 15.86 5.64 -14.68
N THR A 237 16.19 6.91 -14.47
CA THR A 237 17.58 7.38 -14.54
C THR A 237 18.49 6.61 -13.59
N VAL A 238 18.06 6.41 -12.34
CA VAL A 238 18.82 5.64 -11.36
C VAL A 238 18.92 4.17 -11.76
N SER A 239 17.83 3.54 -12.21
CA SER A 239 17.82 2.16 -12.71
C SER A 239 18.84 1.95 -13.84
N ASP A 240 18.84 2.85 -14.82
CA ASP A 240 19.71 2.75 -15.99
C ASP A 240 21.17 2.87 -15.59
N MET A 241 21.49 3.75 -14.64
CA MET A 241 22.86 3.91 -14.14
C MET A 241 23.33 2.71 -13.31
N VAL A 242 22.46 2.12 -12.48
CA VAL A 242 22.75 0.89 -11.75
C VAL A 242 23.03 -0.25 -12.73
N ARG A 243 22.20 -0.42 -13.77
CA ARG A 243 22.41 -1.44 -14.81
C ARG A 243 23.70 -1.24 -15.59
N GLN A 244 24.12 0.00 -15.79
CA GLN A 244 25.40 0.37 -16.42
C GLN A 244 26.61 0.18 -15.49
N GLY A 245 26.43 -0.25 -14.24
CA GLY A 245 27.52 -0.42 -13.28
C GLY A 245 28.18 0.90 -12.88
N ARG A 246 27.46 2.02 -12.93
CA ARG A 246 27.98 3.33 -12.53
C ARG A 246 28.29 3.35 -11.04
N SER A 247 29.25 4.19 -10.66
CA SER A 247 29.59 4.39 -9.24
C SER A 247 28.41 5.04 -8.50
N MET A 248 28.34 4.79 -7.19
CA MET A 248 27.27 5.36 -6.38
C MET A 248 27.31 6.89 -6.36
N ASP A 249 28.51 7.49 -6.36
CA ASP A 249 28.68 8.94 -6.42
C ASP A 249 28.17 9.54 -7.74
N ASP A 250 28.29 8.80 -8.85
CA ASP A 250 27.71 9.22 -10.13
C ASP A 250 26.18 9.18 -10.08
N ILE A 251 25.61 8.14 -9.47
CA ILE A 251 24.16 7.94 -9.32
C ILE A 251 23.56 9.04 -8.44
N VAL A 252 24.16 9.31 -7.27
CA VAL A 252 23.73 10.39 -6.37
C VAL A 252 23.78 11.73 -7.09
N ARG A 253 24.90 12.06 -7.76
CA ARG A 253 25.01 13.31 -8.53
C ARG A 253 24.00 13.39 -9.67
N ALA A 254 23.63 12.26 -10.29
CA ALA A 254 22.61 12.24 -11.32
C ALA A 254 21.21 12.47 -10.75
N ALA A 255 20.88 11.85 -9.62
CA ALA A 255 19.63 12.09 -8.90
C ALA A 255 19.50 13.57 -8.50
N ASP A 256 20.55 14.14 -7.89
CA ASP A 256 20.58 15.56 -7.51
C ASP A 256 20.39 16.48 -8.71
N ARG A 257 21.05 16.18 -9.84
CA ARG A 257 20.88 16.94 -11.09
C ARG A 257 19.47 16.83 -11.64
N GLU A 258 18.87 15.65 -11.61
CA GLU A 258 17.53 15.42 -12.15
C GLU A 258 16.50 16.22 -11.37
N VAL A 259 16.58 16.17 -10.05
CA VAL A 259 15.74 17.00 -9.18
C VAL A 259 16.05 18.50 -9.37
N SER A 260 17.29 18.84 -9.70
CA SER A 260 17.73 20.24 -9.90
C SER A 260 17.30 20.89 -11.23
N LYS A 261 16.93 20.14 -12.27
CA LYS A 261 16.73 20.70 -13.62
C LYS A 261 15.39 21.40 -13.88
N GLU A 262 14.31 21.07 -13.17
CA GLU A 262 12.94 21.39 -13.65
C GLU A 262 12.35 22.79 -13.34
N ARG A 263 13.15 23.80 -12.99
CA ARG A 263 12.68 25.21 -12.97
C ARG A 263 13.33 26.13 -14.02
N GLY A 264 14.20 25.61 -14.88
CA GLY A 264 14.99 26.45 -15.81
C GLY A 264 14.53 26.49 -17.27
N SER A 265 13.51 25.75 -17.69
CA SER A 265 13.25 25.52 -19.13
C SER A 265 11.79 25.63 -19.57
N GLY A 266 10.94 26.33 -18.81
CA GLY A 266 9.51 26.52 -19.11
C GLY A 266 9.07 27.94 -19.49
N GLU A 267 9.78 28.98 -19.09
CA GLU A 267 9.40 30.39 -19.33
C GLU A 267 10.61 31.16 -19.88
N GLY A 268 10.69 31.24 -21.21
CA GLY A 268 11.80 31.91 -21.88
C GLY A 268 11.92 31.59 -23.37
N ARG A 269 10.80 31.48 -24.08
CA ARG A 269 10.77 31.61 -25.54
C ARG A 269 9.76 32.67 -25.95
N ASP A 270 9.92 33.84 -25.35
CA ASP A 270 9.39 35.09 -25.88
C ASP A 270 10.44 36.19 -25.72
N SER A 271 11.44 36.17 -26.59
CA SER A 271 12.32 37.30 -26.83
C SER A 271 13.09 37.10 -28.12
N GLY A 272 12.73 37.85 -29.16
CA GLY A 272 13.65 38.09 -30.28
C GLY A 272 13.14 37.79 -31.68
N ARG A 273 11.83 37.94 -31.98
CA ARG A 273 11.45 38.29 -33.35
C ARG A 273 11.57 39.81 -33.51
N GLN A 274 12.81 40.27 -33.58
CA GLN A 274 13.17 41.61 -34.02
C GLN A 274 12.66 41.78 -35.45
N ASP A 275 11.53 42.46 -35.54
CA ASP A 275 11.35 43.65 -36.35
C ASP A 275 12.49 43.91 -37.36
N ARG A 276 12.26 43.49 -38.60
CA ARG A 276 12.92 44.05 -39.78
C ARG A 276 11.84 44.51 -40.73
N GLY A 277 11.39 45.73 -40.50
CA GLY A 277 10.68 46.50 -41.51
C GLY A 277 11.63 47.09 -42.55
N ALA A 278 11.03 47.29 -43.74
CA ALA A 278 11.26 48.33 -44.73
C ALA A 278 12.32 48.14 -45.86
N GLY A 279 11.81 48.34 -47.09
CA GLY A 279 12.54 48.69 -48.30
C GLY A 279 12.79 47.50 -49.22
N GLY A 280 12.34 47.43 -50.48
CA GLY A 280 11.82 48.43 -51.40
C GLY A 280 12.08 47.90 -52.82
N ASN A 281 11.09 48.05 -53.69
CA ASN A 281 11.16 48.24 -55.15
C ASN A 281 12.30 47.58 -55.97
N ARG A 282 11.90 46.77 -56.97
CA ARG A 282 12.37 46.74 -58.38
C ARG A 282 11.75 45.49 -59.05
N ASP A 283 10.80 45.65 -59.95
CA ASP A 283 10.98 45.87 -61.39
C ASP A 283 11.57 44.69 -62.17
N ALA A 284 10.91 44.48 -63.32
CA ALA A 284 11.43 44.00 -64.60
C ALA A 284 11.46 42.49 -64.93
N GLY A 285 10.60 42.16 -65.91
CA GLY A 285 10.89 41.25 -67.03
C GLY A 285 10.64 39.76 -66.74
N GLY A 286 9.92 38.99 -67.55
CA GLY A 286 9.73 39.06 -68.99
C GLY A 286 10.22 37.76 -69.63
N ARG A 287 9.56 37.33 -70.72
CA ARG A 287 9.84 36.16 -71.59
C ARG A 287 9.58 34.78 -70.96
N GLY A 288 8.67 33.97 -71.49
CA GLY A 288 8.65 33.45 -72.88
C GLY A 288 9.16 32.00 -72.77
N GLY A 289 8.36 30.96 -72.99
CA GLY A 289 7.74 30.57 -74.25
C GLY A 289 8.30 29.20 -74.65
N GLY A 290 7.44 28.31 -75.17
CA GLY A 290 7.88 27.25 -76.10
C GLY A 290 8.00 25.82 -75.55
N ARG A 291 6.92 25.05 -75.80
CA ARG A 291 6.86 23.71 -76.42
C ARG A 291 8.12 22.82 -76.43
N LYS A 292 7.95 21.59 -75.97
CA LYS A 292 7.77 20.41 -76.84
C LYS A 292 6.92 19.37 -76.11
#